data_AF-A0A6B2LIF7-F1
#
_entry.id   AF-A0A6B2LIF7-F1
#
_cell.length_a   1.000
_cell.length_b   1.000
_cell.length_c   1.000
_cell.angle_alpha   90.00
_cell.angle_beta   90.00
_cell.angle_gamma   90.00
#
_symmetry.space_group_name_H-M   'P 1'
#
loop_
_entity.id
_entity.type
_entity.pdbx_description
1 polymer ?
#
loop_
_entity_poly.entity_id
_entity_poly.type
_entity_poly.pdbx_seq_one_letter_code
_entity_poly.pdbx_strand_id
1 'polypeptide(L)'
;MGCSNYMLDCDDNDVCTEDLCDSEKGCQYQQLSCDDDDFCTDDFCDGSIGCYSTPHSCNDYRACTRDSCDPLKGTCVNTLNDCNDFDACTEDSCDEETGNCVHSQILCNDDDLCTADTCDHTDGCTHKELACDDQNACTEDNCDPEIGCVHRWILCDDYNPCTDDRCDVEEGCMYSVHSCDDENACTEDVCREYVGCVHSTVD
;
A
#
# COMPACT_ATOMS: atom_id res chain seq x y z
N MET A 1 -77.46 50.75 30.53
CA MET A 1 -76.09 51.28 30.38
C MET A 1 -75.16 50.14 30.73
N GLY A 2 -74.36 49.54 29.87
CA GLY A 2 -74.10 49.66 28.44
C GLY A 2 -72.95 48.69 28.18
N CYS A 3 -73.10 47.73 27.27
CA CYS A 3 -71.98 47.01 26.71
C CYS A 3 -71.89 47.46 25.26
N SER A 4 -70.97 48.39 24.99
CA SER A 4 -70.54 48.66 23.63
C SER A 4 -69.81 47.43 23.11
N ASN A 5 -70.18 47.05 21.90
CA ASN A 5 -69.71 45.93 21.12
C ASN A 5 -68.25 46.17 20.65
N TYR A 6 -67.28 46.07 21.57
CA TYR A 6 -65.86 45.96 21.21
C TYR A 6 -65.46 44.50 21.40
N MET A 7 -65.09 43.82 20.31
CA MET A 7 -64.39 42.54 20.40
C MET A 7 -63.18 42.75 21.32
N LEU A 8 -63.01 41.88 22.32
CA LEU A 8 -61.80 41.86 23.13
C LEU A 8 -60.64 41.50 22.19
N ASP A 9 -59.82 42.48 21.89
CA ASP A 9 -58.62 42.30 21.08
C ASP A 9 -57.54 41.68 21.97
N CYS A 10 -57.10 40.49 21.58
CA CYS A 10 -56.08 39.73 22.30
C CYS A 10 -54.71 39.82 21.63
N ASP A 11 -54.54 40.56 20.53
CA ASP A 11 -53.28 40.68 19.80
C ASP A 11 -52.15 41.23 20.70
N ASP A 12 -51.15 40.41 21.01
CA ASP A 12 -49.96 40.83 21.79
C ASP A 12 -48.82 41.35 20.91
N ASN A 13 -49.02 41.37 19.60
CA ASN A 13 -48.05 41.71 18.55
C ASN A 13 -46.81 40.79 18.53
N ASP A 14 -46.83 39.64 19.21
CA ASP A 14 -45.80 38.63 19.09
C ASP A 14 -46.17 37.64 17.99
N VAL A 15 -45.43 37.71 16.88
CA VAL A 15 -45.62 36.79 15.74
C VAL A 15 -45.28 35.34 16.08
N CYS A 16 -44.67 35.09 17.25
CA CYS A 16 -44.35 33.79 17.80
C CYS A 16 -45.41 33.23 18.74
N THR A 17 -46.57 33.87 18.85
CA THR A 17 -47.71 33.38 19.61
C THR A 17 -48.98 33.28 18.76
N GLU A 18 -49.78 32.28 19.07
CA GLU A 18 -51.17 32.19 18.64
C GLU A 18 -52.06 32.80 19.73
N ASP A 19 -52.75 33.88 19.37
CA ASP A 19 -53.59 34.64 20.29
C ASP A 19 -55.01 34.09 20.31
N LEU A 20 -55.38 33.54 21.47
CA LEU A 20 -56.65 32.85 21.69
C LEU A 20 -57.48 33.61 22.71
N CYS A 21 -58.72 33.92 22.36
CA CYS A 21 -59.68 34.56 23.25
C CYS A 21 -60.56 33.50 23.93
N ASP A 22 -60.29 33.21 25.21
CA ASP A 22 -61.10 32.28 26.02
C ASP A 22 -62.15 33.08 26.83
N SER A 23 -63.42 32.67 26.73
CA SER A 23 -64.54 33.38 27.38
C SER A 23 -64.52 33.33 28.92
N GLU A 24 -63.76 32.42 29.53
CA GLU A 24 -63.62 32.29 30.99
C GLU A 24 -62.25 32.74 31.50
N LYS A 25 -61.18 32.49 30.72
CA LYS A 25 -59.78 32.75 31.11
C LYS A 25 -59.20 34.04 30.53
N GLY A 26 -59.90 34.69 29.59
CA GLY A 26 -59.40 35.88 28.89
C GLY A 26 -58.41 35.51 27.78
N CYS A 27 -57.54 36.46 27.42
CA CYS A 27 -56.53 36.24 26.38
C CYS A 27 -55.51 35.17 26.79
N GLN A 28 -55.18 34.28 25.87
CA GLN A 28 -54.19 33.22 25.99
C GLN A 28 -53.22 33.33 24.82
N TYR A 29 -51.94 33.11 25.09
CA TYR A 29 -50.84 33.25 24.15
C TYR A 29 -50.12 31.92 24.08
N GLN A 30 -50.41 31.14 23.04
CA GLN A 30 -49.77 29.85 22.87
C GLN A 30 -48.54 30.02 21.98
N GLN A 31 -47.38 29.53 22.42
CA GLN A 31 -46.18 29.59 21.59
C GLN A 31 -46.41 28.87 20.26
N LEU A 32 -46.11 29.56 19.17
CA LEU A 32 -46.18 29.04 17.81
C LEU A 32 -45.10 27.97 17.63
N SER A 33 -45.49 26.82 17.08
CA SER A 33 -44.54 25.77 16.71
C SER A 33 -43.96 26.09 15.33
N CYS A 34 -42.64 26.27 15.26
CA CYS A 34 -41.92 26.54 14.02
C CYS A 34 -41.28 25.30 13.39
N ASP A 35 -41.57 24.11 13.91
CA ASP A 35 -41.12 22.81 13.38
C ASP A 35 -41.46 22.69 11.89
N ASP A 36 -40.44 22.59 11.04
CA ASP A 36 -40.57 22.48 9.59
C ASP A 36 -40.56 21.02 9.08
N ASP A 37 -40.62 20.05 10.00
CA ASP A 37 -40.51 18.61 9.76
C ASP A 37 -39.16 18.17 9.13
N ASP A 38 -38.16 19.06 9.00
CA ASP A 38 -36.81 18.72 8.56
C ASP A 38 -35.92 18.43 9.77
N PHE A 39 -35.59 17.17 9.99
CA PHE A 39 -34.71 16.76 11.08
C PHE A 39 -33.28 17.34 11.00
N CYS A 40 -32.91 17.94 9.86
CA CYS A 40 -31.61 18.55 9.61
C CYS A 40 -31.63 20.07 9.65
N THR A 41 -32.67 20.67 10.22
CA THR A 41 -32.73 22.07 10.59
C THR A 41 -32.93 22.22 12.10
N ASP A 42 -32.44 23.33 12.64
CA ASP A 42 -32.82 23.82 13.94
C ASP A 42 -33.88 24.92 13.72
N ASP A 43 -35.05 24.74 14.30
CA ASP A 43 -36.18 25.66 14.13
C ASP A 43 -36.24 26.72 15.23
N PHE A 44 -36.50 27.95 14.80
CA PHE A 44 -36.54 29.11 15.67
C PHE A 44 -37.76 29.97 15.38
N CYS A 45 -38.13 30.75 16.39
CA CYS A 45 -39.06 31.85 16.22
C CYS A 45 -38.40 33.15 16.67
N ASP A 46 -38.31 34.12 15.76
CA ASP A 46 -37.88 35.48 16.07
C ASP A 46 -39.10 36.40 16.12
N GLY A 47 -39.27 37.15 17.21
CA GLY A 47 -40.45 38.01 17.42
C GLY A 47 -40.60 39.18 16.43
N SER A 48 -39.67 39.38 15.49
CA SER A 48 -39.79 40.36 14.41
C SER A 48 -39.93 39.73 13.02
N ILE A 49 -39.39 38.51 12.82
CA ILE A 49 -39.35 37.83 11.52
C ILE A 49 -40.41 36.72 11.43
N GLY A 50 -40.78 36.12 12.55
CA GLY A 50 -41.59 34.91 12.64
C GLY A 50 -40.74 33.64 12.61
N CYS A 51 -41.33 32.52 12.19
CA CYS A 51 -40.63 31.25 12.09
C CYS A 51 -39.54 31.27 11.03
N TYR A 52 -38.37 30.74 11.39
CA TYR A 52 -37.27 30.48 10.47
C TYR A 52 -36.46 29.29 10.97
N SER A 53 -35.79 28.60 10.06
CA SER A 53 -34.96 27.45 10.38
C SER A 53 -33.52 27.68 9.88
N THR A 54 -32.55 27.05 10.55
CA THR A 54 -31.14 27.08 10.12
C THR A 54 -30.60 25.66 9.98
N PRO A 55 -29.70 25.39 9.03
CA PRO A 55 -29.13 24.05 8.88
C PRO A 55 -28.49 23.56 10.18
N HIS A 56 -28.89 22.36 10.62
CA HIS A 56 -28.32 21.67 11.77
C HIS A 56 -26.84 21.37 11.49
N SER A 57 -25.95 21.83 12.38
CA SER A 57 -24.52 21.72 12.16
C SER A 57 -23.98 20.37 12.61
N CYS A 58 -23.49 19.57 11.66
CA CYS A 58 -22.83 18.28 11.93
C CYS A 58 -21.30 18.34 11.87
N ASN A 59 -20.71 19.54 11.77
CA ASN A 59 -19.27 19.70 11.61
C ASN A 59 -18.51 19.19 12.84
N ASP A 60 -17.65 18.19 12.68
CA ASP A 60 -16.82 17.64 13.75
C ASP A 60 -15.40 18.20 13.81
N TYR A 61 -15.12 19.17 12.93
CA TYR A 61 -13.85 19.87 12.75
C TYR A 61 -12.69 18.98 12.32
N ARG A 62 -12.96 17.78 11.80
CA ARG A 62 -11.93 16.92 11.21
C ARG A 62 -11.92 17.11 9.69
N ALA A 63 -10.75 17.40 9.14
CA ALA A 63 -10.64 17.65 7.70
C ALA A 63 -10.85 16.38 6.86
N CYS A 64 -10.62 15.22 7.47
CA CYS A 64 -10.71 13.91 6.84
C CYS A 64 -12.08 13.23 7.00
N THR A 65 -13.12 13.98 7.34
CA THR A 65 -14.50 13.51 7.38
C THR A 65 -15.37 14.35 6.46
N ARG A 66 -16.35 13.69 5.84
CA ARG A 66 -17.50 14.32 5.23
C ARG A 66 -18.66 14.23 6.20
N ASP A 67 -19.00 15.38 6.75
CA ASP A 67 -20.06 15.52 7.73
C ASP A 67 -21.40 15.77 7.04
N SER A 68 -22.42 15.07 7.52
CA SER A 68 -23.77 15.14 6.98
C SER A 68 -24.78 14.84 8.06
N CYS A 69 -26.01 15.31 7.87
CA CYS A 69 -27.13 14.96 8.73
C CYS A 69 -27.96 13.86 8.06
N ASP A 70 -28.36 12.84 8.82
CA ASP A 70 -29.31 11.82 8.36
C ASP A 70 -30.71 12.43 8.27
N PRO A 71 -31.29 12.60 7.06
CA PRO A 71 -32.55 13.32 6.87
C PRO A 71 -33.77 12.60 7.46
N LEU A 72 -33.63 11.35 7.90
CA LEU A 72 -34.71 10.58 8.52
C LEU A 72 -34.60 10.55 10.05
N LYS A 73 -33.44 10.88 10.61
CA LYS A 73 -33.17 10.75 12.05
C LYS A 73 -32.68 12.03 12.72
N GLY A 74 -32.20 13.01 11.95
CA GLY A 74 -31.55 14.22 12.47
C GLY A 74 -30.20 13.96 13.12
N THR A 75 -29.66 12.73 13.00
CA THR A 75 -28.38 12.38 13.60
C THR A 75 -27.23 12.72 12.67
N CYS A 76 -26.16 13.28 13.23
CA CYS A 76 -24.94 13.53 12.48
C CYS A 76 -24.20 12.25 12.08
N VAL A 77 -23.70 12.24 10.85
CA VAL A 77 -22.95 11.17 10.21
C VAL A 77 -21.67 11.77 9.64
N ASN A 78 -20.53 11.35 10.21
CA ASN A 78 -19.21 11.81 9.81
C ASN A 78 -18.51 10.64 9.14
N THR A 79 -18.46 10.66 7.81
CA THR A 79 -17.90 9.57 7.01
C THR A 79 -16.45 9.88 6.71
N LEU A 80 -15.52 8.96 6.99
CA LEU A 80 -14.12 9.15 6.59
C LEU A 80 -14.00 9.36 5.09
N ASN A 81 -13.14 10.30 4.69
CA ASN A 81 -12.80 10.51 3.29
C ASN A 81 -12.08 9.27 2.76
N ASP A 82 -12.58 8.73 1.66
CA ASP A 82 -11.94 7.62 0.96
C ASP A 82 -10.83 8.17 0.06
N CYS A 83 -9.60 7.85 0.42
CA CYS A 83 -8.40 8.26 -0.30
C CYS A 83 -7.76 7.13 -1.10
N ASN A 84 -8.44 6.00 -1.23
CA ASN A 84 -7.94 4.86 -1.98
C ASN A 84 -7.75 5.22 -3.46
N ASP A 85 -6.51 5.22 -3.96
CA ASP A 85 -6.18 5.50 -5.36
C ASP A 85 -6.10 4.22 -6.23
N PHE A 86 -6.32 3.06 -5.60
CA PHE A 86 -6.26 1.71 -6.16
C PHE A 86 -4.87 1.31 -6.67
N ASP A 87 -3.82 2.02 -6.27
CA ASP A 87 -2.45 1.64 -6.53
C ASP A 87 -1.90 0.82 -5.36
N ALA A 88 -1.62 -0.47 -5.59
CA ALA A 88 -1.04 -1.34 -4.55
C ALA A 88 0.38 -0.90 -4.13
N CYS A 89 0.99 0.05 -4.86
CA CYS A 89 2.29 0.63 -4.60
C CYS A 89 2.27 1.91 -3.79
N THR A 90 1.11 2.34 -3.32
CA THR A 90 0.95 3.52 -2.47
C THR A 90 0.35 3.15 -1.12
N GLU A 91 0.77 3.88 -0.08
CA GLU A 91 0.05 3.97 1.17
C GLU A 91 -0.82 5.24 1.12
N ASP A 92 -2.13 5.01 1.13
CA ASP A 92 -3.13 6.07 1.03
C ASP A 92 -3.54 6.56 2.42
N SER A 93 -3.52 7.88 2.56
CA SER A 93 -3.91 8.55 3.78
C SER A 93 -4.61 9.86 3.47
N CYS A 94 -5.35 10.37 4.45
CA CYS A 94 -5.87 11.72 4.40
C CYS A 94 -5.06 12.61 5.35
N ASP A 95 -4.63 13.76 4.85
CA ASP A 95 -3.93 14.78 5.64
C ASP A 95 -4.93 15.51 6.54
N GLU A 96 -4.81 15.34 7.86
CA GLU A 96 -5.76 15.91 8.84
C GLU A 96 -5.70 17.45 8.95
N GLU A 97 -4.66 18.11 8.41
CA GLU A 97 -4.56 19.57 8.40
C GLU A 97 -5.27 20.18 7.19
N THR A 98 -5.16 19.54 6.03
CA THR A 98 -5.65 20.07 4.75
C THR A 98 -6.90 19.36 4.21
N GLY A 99 -7.20 18.16 4.69
CA GLY A 99 -8.28 17.29 4.21
C GLY A 99 -8.02 16.65 2.85
N ASN A 100 -6.80 16.80 2.30
CA ASN A 100 -6.45 16.24 1.00
C ASN A 100 -5.94 14.81 1.14
N CYS A 101 -6.15 14.01 0.09
CA CYS A 101 -5.56 12.68 -0.02
C CYS A 101 -4.07 12.76 -0.34
N VAL A 102 -3.31 11.90 0.31
CA VAL A 102 -1.85 11.74 0.18
C VAL A 102 -1.57 10.27 -0.10
N HIS A 103 -0.89 9.99 -1.21
CA HIS A 103 -0.54 8.65 -1.65
C HIS A 103 1.00 8.55 -1.65
N SER A 104 1.56 7.81 -0.70
CA SER A 104 3.00 7.72 -0.51
C SER A 104 3.54 6.43 -1.09
N GLN A 105 4.57 6.49 -1.94
CA GLN A 105 5.14 5.29 -2.55
C GLN A 105 5.67 4.32 -1.48
N ILE A 106 5.29 3.06 -1.59
CA ILE A 106 5.81 1.97 -0.78
C ILE A 106 7.17 1.55 -1.32
N LEU A 107 8.12 1.27 -0.41
CA LEU A 107 9.41 0.68 -0.75
C LEU A 107 9.28 -0.84 -0.71
N CYS A 108 9.44 -1.48 -1.86
CA CYS A 108 9.40 -2.94 -1.99
C CYS A 108 10.76 -3.63 -1.81
N ASN A 109 11.75 -2.94 -1.25
CA ASN A 109 13.06 -3.56 -1.00
C ASN A 109 12.94 -4.62 0.10
N ASP A 110 13.27 -5.88 -0.20
CA ASP A 110 13.30 -6.98 0.78
C ASP A 110 14.68 -7.22 1.42
N ASP A 111 15.65 -6.37 1.06
CA ASP A 111 17.06 -6.45 1.47
C ASP A 111 17.79 -7.71 0.97
N ASP A 112 17.21 -8.48 0.05
CA ASP A 112 17.85 -9.62 -0.61
C ASP A 112 18.49 -9.19 -1.94
N LEU A 113 19.83 -9.19 -2.02
CA LEU A 113 20.53 -8.86 -3.27
C LEU A 113 20.32 -9.90 -4.39
N CYS A 114 19.67 -11.01 -4.08
CA CYS A 114 19.29 -12.06 -5.01
C CYS A 114 17.89 -11.92 -5.57
N THR A 115 17.19 -10.84 -5.24
CA THR A 115 15.89 -10.52 -5.83
C THR A 115 15.97 -9.20 -6.60
N ALA A 116 15.14 -9.10 -7.62
CA ALA A 116 14.81 -7.85 -8.28
C ALA A 116 13.45 -7.40 -7.74
N ASP A 117 13.49 -6.37 -6.91
CA ASP A 117 12.31 -5.80 -6.29
C ASP A 117 11.59 -4.87 -7.24
N THR A 118 10.33 -5.17 -7.48
CA THR A 118 9.44 -4.28 -8.22
C THR A 118 8.12 -4.14 -7.49
N CYS A 119 7.44 -3.03 -7.75
CA CYS A 119 6.07 -2.87 -7.31
C CYS A 119 5.15 -2.91 -8.53
N ASP A 120 4.20 -3.84 -8.52
CA ASP A 120 3.11 -3.91 -9.48
C ASP A 120 1.89 -3.16 -8.92
N HIS A 121 1.32 -2.25 -9.71
CA HIS A 121 0.21 -1.39 -9.29
C HIS A 121 -1.07 -2.15 -8.91
N THR A 122 -1.19 -3.44 -9.27
CA THR A 122 -2.33 -4.29 -8.93
C THR A 122 -1.99 -5.30 -7.84
N ASP A 123 -0.84 -5.96 -7.97
CA ASP A 123 -0.46 -7.09 -7.10
C ASP A 123 0.44 -6.67 -5.92
N GLY A 124 0.96 -5.44 -5.92
CA GLY A 124 1.83 -4.89 -4.89
C GLY A 124 3.30 -5.27 -5.08
N CYS A 125 4.03 -5.38 -3.98
CA CYS A 125 5.46 -5.71 -4.02
C CYS A 125 5.71 -7.14 -4.53
N THR A 126 6.66 -7.28 -5.45
CA THR A 126 7.04 -8.55 -6.06
C THR A 126 8.55 -8.80 -5.98
N HIS A 127 8.86 -9.96 -5.42
CA HIS A 127 10.14 -10.62 -5.17
C HIS A 127 10.72 -11.48 -6.30
N LYS A 128 11.36 -10.98 -7.37
CA LYS A 128 11.80 -11.89 -8.44
C LYS A 128 13.24 -12.34 -8.29
N GLU A 129 13.47 -13.65 -8.13
CA GLU A 129 14.82 -14.24 -8.10
C GLU A 129 15.69 -13.78 -9.30
N LEU A 130 16.90 -13.36 -8.98
CA LEU A 130 17.93 -12.97 -9.93
C LEU A 130 18.61 -14.21 -10.52
N ALA A 131 18.75 -14.24 -11.84
CA ALA A 131 19.56 -15.25 -12.51
C ALA A 131 21.03 -14.84 -12.45
N CYS A 132 21.83 -15.60 -11.70
CA CYS A 132 23.27 -15.39 -11.54
C CYS A 132 24.15 -16.23 -12.47
N ASP A 133 23.55 -16.98 -13.39
CA ASP A 133 24.27 -17.78 -14.39
C ASP A 133 25.10 -16.85 -15.29
N ASP A 134 26.43 -16.97 -15.19
CA ASP A 134 27.37 -16.17 -15.99
C ASP A 134 27.71 -16.82 -17.35
N GLN A 135 27.07 -17.96 -17.64
CA GLN A 135 27.26 -18.81 -18.83
C GLN A 135 28.68 -19.37 -18.97
N ASN A 136 29.47 -19.41 -17.90
CA ASN A 136 30.77 -20.02 -17.89
C ASN A 136 30.69 -21.41 -17.22
N ALA A 137 30.88 -22.46 -17.99
CA ALA A 137 30.84 -23.84 -17.49
C ALA A 137 31.94 -24.16 -16.45
N CYS A 138 32.90 -23.24 -16.26
CA CYS A 138 33.98 -23.32 -15.29
C CYS A 138 33.69 -22.63 -13.96
N THR A 139 32.50 -22.09 -13.77
CA THR A 139 32.07 -21.47 -12.53
C THR A 139 30.87 -22.20 -11.95
N GLU A 140 30.85 -22.29 -10.62
CA GLU A 140 29.65 -22.58 -9.87
C GLU A 140 29.03 -21.26 -9.47
N ASP A 141 27.87 -20.98 -10.06
CA ASP A 141 27.13 -19.75 -9.86
C ASP A 141 26.10 -19.94 -8.76
N ASN A 142 26.14 -19.05 -7.78
CA ASN A 142 25.14 -18.99 -6.73
C ASN A 142 24.81 -17.52 -6.45
N CYS A 143 23.68 -17.31 -5.81
CA CYS A 143 23.36 -16.00 -5.27
C CYS A 143 23.44 -16.03 -3.75
N ASP A 144 24.19 -15.07 -3.18
CA ASP A 144 24.29 -14.84 -1.76
C ASP A 144 23.44 -13.60 -1.39
N PRO A 145 22.44 -13.71 -0.49
CA PRO A 145 21.52 -12.60 -0.20
C PRO A 145 22.18 -11.30 0.27
N GLU A 146 23.39 -11.35 0.84
CA GLU A 146 24.10 -10.16 1.34
C GLU A 146 25.13 -9.61 0.34
N ILE A 147 25.56 -10.42 -0.64
CA ILE A 147 26.65 -10.08 -1.57
C ILE A 147 26.14 -9.95 -3.03
N GLY A 148 25.04 -10.62 -3.37
CA GLY A 148 24.52 -10.79 -4.72
C GLY A 148 25.13 -11.99 -5.44
N CYS A 149 25.20 -11.92 -6.77
CA CYS A 149 25.73 -13.01 -7.59
C CYS A 149 27.21 -13.29 -7.30
N VAL A 150 27.52 -14.55 -7.03
CA VAL A 150 28.87 -15.07 -6.80
C VAL A 150 29.17 -16.21 -7.77
N HIS A 151 30.27 -16.09 -8.51
CA HIS A 151 30.72 -17.08 -9.48
C HIS A 151 32.06 -17.63 -9.00
N ARG A 152 32.12 -18.91 -8.64
CA ARG A 152 33.33 -19.53 -8.07
C ARG A 152 33.92 -20.53 -9.04
N TRP A 153 35.20 -20.38 -9.35
CA TRP A 153 35.91 -21.32 -10.22
C TRP A 153 35.81 -22.75 -9.71
N ILE A 154 35.41 -23.67 -10.59
CA ILE A 154 35.47 -25.10 -10.32
C ILE A 154 36.90 -25.61 -10.53
N LEU A 155 37.31 -26.56 -9.70
CA LEU A 155 38.58 -27.25 -9.88
C LEU A 155 38.35 -28.48 -10.77
N CYS A 156 38.85 -28.43 -11.99
CA CYS A 156 38.75 -29.53 -12.95
C CYS A 156 39.87 -30.56 -12.80
N ASP A 157 40.20 -30.97 -11.58
CA ASP A 157 41.21 -32.01 -11.32
C ASP A 157 40.52 -33.37 -11.28
N ASP A 158 40.82 -34.28 -12.23
CA ASP A 158 40.30 -35.65 -12.21
C ASP A 158 41.16 -36.62 -11.37
N TYR A 159 42.21 -36.10 -10.73
CA TYR A 159 43.21 -36.83 -9.96
C TYR A 159 44.01 -37.84 -10.77
N ASN A 160 43.99 -37.76 -12.10
CA ASN A 160 44.77 -38.60 -12.98
C ASN A 160 46.07 -37.89 -13.38
N PRO A 161 47.25 -38.38 -12.92
CA PRO A 161 48.53 -37.76 -13.26
C PRO A 161 48.92 -37.91 -14.74
N CYS A 162 48.11 -38.59 -15.55
CA CYS A 162 48.30 -38.82 -16.97
C CYS A 162 47.50 -37.87 -17.87
N THR A 163 46.73 -36.95 -17.29
CA THR A 163 45.91 -35.99 -18.03
C THR A 163 46.37 -34.57 -17.77
N ASP A 164 46.30 -33.77 -18.83
CA ASP A 164 46.26 -32.32 -18.74
C ASP A 164 44.81 -31.90 -18.54
N ASP A 165 44.58 -31.36 -17.35
CA ASP A 165 43.28 -30.97 -16.84
C ASP A 165 43.07 -29.48 -17.07
N ARG A 166 41.99 -29.15 -17.78
CA ARG A 166 41.64 -27.75 -18.04
C ARG A 166 40.14 -27.56 -17.95
N CYS A 167 39.76 -26.31 -17.75
CA CYS A 167 38.37 -25.93 -17.90
C CYS A 167 38.17 -25.11 -19.17
N ASP A 168 37.23 -25.53 -20.00
CA ASP A 168 36.74 -24.80 -21.15
C ASP A 168 35.46 -24.04 -20.77
N VAL A 169 35.40 -22.76 -21.11
CA VAL A 169 34.31 -21.88 -20.65
C VAL A 169 32.95 -22.25 -21.26
N GLU A 170 32.91 -22.98 -22.37
CA GLU A 170 31.67 -23.46 -23.00
C GLU A 170 31.40 -24.93 -22.67
N GLU A 171 32.43 -25.78 -22.69
CA GLU A 171 32.28 -27.24 -22.55
C GLU A 171 32.48 -27.76 -21.11
N GLY A 172 33.02 -26.95 -20.19
CA GLY A 172 33.30 -27.31 -18.81
C GLY A 172 34.64 -28.05 -18.62
N CYS A 173 34.72 -28.93 -17.63
CA CYS A 173 35.95 -29.67 -17.36
C CYS A 173 36.30 -30.61 -18.52
N MET A 174 37.50 -30.42 -19.06
CA MET A 174 38.09 -31.25 -20.11
C MET A 174 39.38 -31.89 -19.61
N TYR A 175 39.54 -33.17 -19.93
CA TYR A 175 40.69 -33.98 -19.53
C TYR A 175 41.32 -34.57 -20.80
N SER A 176 42.55 -34.17 -21.11
CA SER A 176 43.27 -34.68 -22.29
C SER A 176 44.50 -35.45 -21.87
N VAL A 177 44.66 -36.68 -22.35
CA VAL A 177 45.86 -37.48 -22.06
C VAL A 177 47.11 -36.74 -22.54
N HIS A 178 48.05 -36.51 -21.63
CA HIS A 178 49.33 -35.91 -21.96
C HIS A 178 50.33 -36.99 -22.41
N SER A 179 51.24 -36.62 -23.32
CA SER A 179 52.29 -37.53 -23.78
C SER A 179 53.38 -37.66 -22.72
N CYS A 180 53.71 -38.89 -22.33
CA CYS A 180 54.85 -39.17 -21.47
C CYS A 180 56.17 -39.35 -22.22
N ASP A 181 56.21 -39.06 -23.53
CA ASP A 181 57.43 -39.18 -24.35
C ASP A 181 58.54 -38.26 -23.81
N ASP A 182 59.67 -38.84 -23.38
CA ASP A 182 60.84 -38.08 -22.89
C ASP A 182 61.84 -37.73 -24.01
N GLU A 183 61.42 -37.91 -25.26
CA GLU A 183 62.23 -37.75 -26.48
C GLU A 183 63.45 -38.69 -26.56
N ASN A 184 63.52 -39.71 -25.70
CA ASN A 184 64.61 -40.67 -25.70
C ASN A 184 64.18 -42.00 -26.35
N ALA A 185 64.73 -42.28 -27.52
CA ALA A 185 64.39 -43.49 -28.27
C ALA A 185 64.81 -44.83 -27.59
N CYS A 186 65.57 -44.79 -26.49
CA CYS A 186 65.99 -45.96 -25.73
C CYS A 186 65.10 -46.25 -24.52
N THR A 187 64.02 -45.49 -24.32
CA THR A 187 63.04 -45.67 -23.24
C THR A 187 61.67 -46.06 -23.80
N GLU A 188 60.97 -46.91 -23.06
CA GLU A 188 59.53 -47.13 -23.21
C GLU A 188 58.82 -46.21 -22.21
N ASP A 189 58.04 -45.29 -22.75
CA ASP A 189 57.34 -44.26 -21.99
C ASP A 189 55.87 -44.65 -21.82
N VAL A 190 55.49 -44.92 -20.58
CA VAL A 190 54.14 -45.36 -20.24
C VAL A 190 53.61 -44.49 -19.12
N CYS A 191 52.40 -43.97 -19.32
CA CYS A 191 51.69 -43.37 -18.20
C CYS A 191 51.02 -44.44 -17.35
N ARG A 192 51.30 -44.42 -16.04
CA ARG A 192 50.74 -45.36 -15.07
C ARG A 192 49.75 -44.66 -14.16
N GLU A 193 48.58 -45.28 -14.01
CA GLU A 193 47.54 -44.83 -13.08
C GLU A 193 48.13 -44.60 -11.67
N TYR A 194 47.80 -43.47 -11.05
CA TYR A 194 48.30 -43.01 -9.74
C TYR A 194 49.81 -42.70 -9.63
N VAL A 195 50.60 -42.93 -10.68
CA VAL A 195 52.06 -42.71 -10.66
C VAL A 195 52.48 -41.60 -11.62
N GLY A 196 51.82 -41.48 -12.77
CA GLY A 196 52.19 -40.55 -13.84
C GLY A 196 53.17 -41.17 -14.84
N CYS A 197 53.96 -40.33 -15.49
CA CYS A 197 54.90 -40.76 -16.52
C CYS A 197 56.03 -41.62 -15.94
N VAL A 198 56.21 -42.81 -16.53
CA VAL A 198 57.27 -43.75 -16.20
C VAL A 198 58.03 -44.11 -17.48
N HIS A 199 59.34 -43.87 -17.44
CA HIS A 199 60.27 -44.14 -18.54
C HIS A 199 61.14 -45.34 -18.16
N SER A 200 61.07 -46.43 -18.93
CA SER A 200 61.83 -47.67 -18.64
C SER A 200 62.77 -47.98 -19.79
N THR A 201 64.04 -48.26 -19.50
CA THR A 201 65.01 -48.61 -20.55
C THR A 201 64.63 -49.90 -21.26
N VAL A 202 64.68 -49.89 -22.58
CA VAL A 202 64.43 -51.08 -23.40
C VAL A 202 65.78 -51.78 -23.68
N ASP A 203 65.92 -53.02 -23.23
CA ASP A 203 67.12 -53.88 -23.43
C ASP A 203 67.16 -54.53 -24.82
#